data_AF-A0A220MRA1-F1
#
_entry.id   AF-A0A220MRA1-F1
#
_cell.length_a   1.000
_cell.length_b   1.000
_cell.length_c   1.000
_cell.angle_alpha   90.00
_cell.angle_beta   90.00
_cell.angle_gamma   90.00
#
_symmetry.space_group_name_H-M   'P 1'
#
loop_
_entity.id
_entity.type
_entity.pdbx_description
1 polymer ?
#
loop_
_entity_poly.entity_id
_entity_poly.type
_entity_poly.pdbx_seq_one_letter_code
_entity_poly.pdbx_strand_id
1 'polypeptide(L)'
;MKEISKRLQERERGTSSAYSVLLPLVKMADNQLGILFEKRASTMRRQANEVCFPGGRAEKSDESRWATAARETSEELGIPLDQIHYVGELDQVIGPGSSIITPFIGYVEGIPDMKPNPDEVGEVFILPLDRLLATQPAKYLSTVMTEPEEDFPYHLIPGGKRYPWRKGTVEHLFYEMDGRVIWGLTARVLAQFLEWIRSDDQSMSKQ
;
A
#
# COMPACT_ATOMS: atom_id res chain seq x y z
N MET A 1 12.16 -8.36 -37.00
CA MET A 1 11.68 -9.24 -35.91
C MET A 1 12.75 -9.52 -34.86
N LYS A 2 13.84 -10.25 -35.16
CA LYS A 2 14.91 -10.54 -34.16
C LYS A 2 15.51 -9.29 -33.50
N GLU A 3 15.77 -8.24 -34.28
CA GLU A 3 16.27 -6.95 -33.77
C GLU A 3 15.27 -6.23 -32.85
N ILE A 4 13.97 -6.34 -33.13
CA ILE A 4 12.91 -5.75 -32.29
C ILE A 4 12.82 -6.54 -30.98
N SER A 5 12.87 -7.87 -31.03
CA SER A 5 12.88 -8.73 -29.83
C SER A 5 14.07 -8.44 -28.92
N LYS A 6 15.27 -8.28 -29.50
CA LYS A 6 16.48 -7.91 -28.76
C LYS A 6 16.33 -6.55 -28.07
N ARG A 7 15.88 -5.53 -28.80
CA ARG A 7 15.62 -4.19 -28.23
C ARG A 7 14.56 -4.17 -27.15
N LEU A 8 13.54 -5.03 -27.23
CA LEU A 8 12.51 -5.16 -26.19
C LEU A 8 13.05 -5.87 -24.94
N GLN A 9 13.99 -6.79 -25.09
CA GLN A 9 14.68 -7.46 -23.97
C GLN A 9 15.68 -6.53 -23.27
N GLU A 10 16.35 -5.66 -24.04
CA GLU A 10 17.34 -4.69 -23.55
C GLU A 10 16.70 -3.36 -23.10
N ARG A 11 15.38 -3.20 -23.27
CA ARG A 11 14.68 -1.98 -22.88
C ARG A 11 14.64 -1.86 -21.36
N GLU A 12 15.24 -0.82 -20.82
CA GLU A 12 14.91 -0.33 -19.48
C GLU A 12 13.40 -0.04 -19.44
N ARG A 13 12.66 -0.85 -18.68
CA ARG A 13 11.24 -0.59 -18.44
C ARG A 13 11.16 0.77 -17.77
N GLY A 14 10.27 1.64 -18.26
CA GLY A 14 10.08 2.98 -17.71
C GLY A 14 9.97 2.91 -16.19
N THR A 15 10.70 3.79 -15.52
CA THR A 15 10.83 3.85 -14.06
C THR A 15 9.54 4.36 -13.42
N SER A 16 8.43 3.62 -13.56
CA SER A 16 7.37 3.71 -12.55
C SER A 16 8.07 3.50 -11.21
N SER A 17 7.97 4.46 -10.31
CA SER A 17 8.55 4.32 -8.97
C SER A 17 7.87 3.13 -8.33
N ALA A 18 8.61 2.03 -8.18
CA ALA A 18 8.14 0.82 -7.55
C ALA A 18 8.27 1.02 -6.04
N TYR A 19 7.17 0.79 -5.34
CA TYR A 19 7.11 0.81 -3.89
C TYR A 19 6.69 -0.56 -3.41
N SER A 20 7.17 -0.94 -2.24
CA SER A 20 6.72 -2.14 -1.54
C SER A 20 6.31 -1.75 -0.13
N VAL A 21 5.20 -2.31 0.32
CA VAL A 21 4.67 -2.09 1.68
C VAL A 21 4.46 -3.43 2.37
N LEU A 22 4.61 -3.43 3.69
CA LEU A 22 4.35 -4.60 4.52
C LEU A 22 3.05 -4.39 5.29
N LEU A 23 2.11 -5.32 5.21
CA LEU A 23 1.04 -5.51 6.18
C LEU A 23 1.56 -6.45 7.28
N PRO A 24 2.00 -5.92 8.44
CA PRO A 24 2.58 -6.71 9.51
C PRO A 24 1.50 -7.37 10.38
N LEU A 25 1.40 -8.69 10.28
CA LEU A 25 0.72 -9.52 11.26
C LEU A 25 1.58 -9.64 12.51
N VAL A 26 0.98 -9.39 13.66
CA VAL A 26 1.66 -9.43 14.95
C VAL A 26 0.85 -10.24 15.95
N LYS A 27 1.54 -10.88 16.89
CA LYS A 27 0.90 -11.57 18.01
C LYS A 27 0.53 -10.55 19.10
N MET A 28 -0.73 -10.60 19.52
CA MET A 28 -1.26 -9.85 20.65
C MET A 28 -1.36 -10.75 21.90
N ALA A 29 -1.86 -10.19 23.00
CA ALA A 29 -2.21 -10.96 24.19
C ALA A 29 -3.16 -12.14 23.84
N ASP A 30 -3.14 -13.18 24.66
CA ASP A 30 -3.99 -14.37 24.52
C ASP A 30 -3.91 -15.06 23.16
N ASN A 31 -2.76 -14.93 22.48
CA ASN A 31 -2.49 -15.58 21.18
C ASN A 31 -3.37 -15.06 20.04
N GLN A 32 -4.01 -13.89 20.20
CA GLN A 32 -4.76 -13.23 19.14
C GLN A 32 -3.81 -12.61 18.10
N LEU A 33 -4.30 -12.46 16.86
CA LEU A 33 -3.57 -11.74 15.81
C LEU A 33 -4.05 -10.28 15.73
N GLY A 34 -3.11 -9.38 15.52
CA GLY A 34 -3.35 -7.99 15.19
C GLY A 34 -2.62 -7.59 13.91
N ILE A 35 -2.99 -6.44 13.37
CA ILE A 35 -2.24 -5.77 12.32
C ILE A 35 -1.59 -4.53 12.92
N LEU A 36 -0.28 -4.41 12.77
CA LEU A 36 0.46 -3.22 13.16
C LEU A 36 0.35 -2.13 12.08
N PHE A 37 0.09 -0.92 12.52
CA PHE A 37 0.04 0.28 11.69
C PHE A 37 0.98 1.32 12.25
N GLU A 38 1.41 2.22 11.39
CA GLU A 38 2.09 3.44 11.78
C GLU A 38 1.32 4.68 11.30
N LYS A 39 1.57 5.79 11.97
CA LYS A 39 1.14 7.12 11.55
C LYS A 39 2.37 7.92 11.21
N ARG A 40 2.42 8.44 9.99
CA ARG A 40 3.54 9.23 9.48
C ARG A 40 3.80 10.46 10.35
N ALA A 41 5.06 10.76 10.62
CA ALA A 41 5.46 11.90 11.42
C ALA A 41 4.90 13.22 10.85
N SER A 42 4.51 14.13 11.73
CA SER A 42 3.90 15.42 11.34
C SER A 42 4.85 16.33 10.56
N THR A 43 6.15 16.10 10.67
CA THR A 43 7.25 16.83 10.02
C THR A 43 7.48 16.42 8.57
N MET A 44 6.87 15.31 8.12
CA MET A 44 7.09 14.80 6.76
C MET A 44 6.48 15.71 5.70
N ARG A 45 7.18 15.85 4.56
CA ARG A 45 6.69 16.67 3.44
C ARG A 45 5.49 16.08 2.70
N ARG A 46 5.33 14.75 2.77
CA ARG A 46 4.28 14.01 2.05
C ARG A 46 3.49 13.18 3.05
N GLN A 47 2.17 13.25 2.95
CA GLN A 47 1.23 12.40 3.70
C GLN A 47 1.44 12.45 5.23
N ALA A 48 1.89 13.60 5.77
CA ALA A 48 2.06 13.77 7.20
C ALA A 48 0.77 13.46 7.94
N ASN A 49 0.88 12.75 9.08
CA ASN A 49 -0.24 12.30 9.91
C ASN A 49 -1.17 11.24 9.30
N GLU A 50 -0.90 10.74 8.09
CA GLU A 50 -1.69 9.63 7.53
C GLU A 50 -1.30 8.31 8.18
N VAL A 51 -2.28 7.42 8.35
CA VAL A 51 -2.04 6.03 8.74
C VAL A 51 -1.59 5.24 7.53
N CYS A 52 -0.47 4.53 7.67
CA CYS A 52 0.06 3.66 6.65
C CYS A 52 0.59 2.35 7.21
N PHE A 53 0.81 1.45 6.27
CA PHE A 53 1.70 0.32 6.45
C PHE A 53 3.15 0.78 6.26
N PRO A 54 4.10 0.20 7.01
CA PRO A 54 5.51 0.47 6.79
C PRO A 54 5.92 0.05 5.37
N GLY A 55 6.85 0.79 4.78
CA GLY A 55 7.28 0.55 3.42
C GLY A 55 7.66 1.81 2.66
N GLY A 56 8.33 1.60 1.54
CA GLY A 56 8.92 2.70 0.80
C GLY A 56 9.34 2.30 -0.60
N ARG A 57 10.30 3.05 -1.12
CA ARG A 57 10.68 2.98 -2.53
C ARG A 57 11.73 1.89 -2.73
N ALA A 58 11.58 1.11 -3.79
CA ALA A 58 12.61 0.15 -4.16
C ALA A 58 13.93 0.83 -4.49
N GLU A 59 15.01 0.34 -3.87
CA GLU A 59 16.38 0.74 -4.14
C GLU A 59 17.07 -0.24 -5.11
N LYS A 60 18.16 0.20 -5.72
CA LYS A 60 18.96 -0.67 -6.63
C LYS A 60 19.64 -1.83 -5.91
N SER A 61 19.86 -1.66 -4.60
CA SER A 61 20.42 -2.65 -3.67
C SER A 61 19.42 -3.74 -3.29
N ASP A 62 18.13 -3.49 -3.46
CA ASP A 62 17.10 -4.46 -3.05
C ASP A 62 17.08 -5.64 -4.03
N GLU A 63 17.34 -6.85 -3.51
CA GLU A 63 17.38 -8.09 -4.32
C GLU A 63 16.00 -8.51 -4.82
N SER A 64 14.93 -8.03 -4.16
CA SER A 64 13.55 -8.30 -4.52
C SER A 64 12.62 -7.21 -3.97
N ARG A 65 11.37 -7.20 -4.43
CA ARG A 65 10.34 -6.31 -3.88
C ARG A 65 10.02 -6.61 -2.41
N TRP A 66 10.11 -7.87 -2.00
CA TRP A 66 10.00 -8.25 -0.59
C TRP A 66 11.16 -7.64 0.22
N ALA A 67 12.39 -7.70 -0.29
CA ALA A 67 13.55 -7.11 0.36
C ALA A 67 13.35 -5.61 0.61
N THR A 68 12.76 -4.88 -0.35
CA THR A 68 12.34 -3.48 -0.15
C THR A 68 11.38 -3.34 1.03
N ALA A 69 10.28 -4.10 1.08
CA ALA A 69 9.30 -3.98 2.17
C ALA A 69 9.92 -4.30 3.54
N ALA A 70 10.73 -5.35 3.62
CA ALA A 70 11.40 -5.75 4.86
C ALA A 70 12.44 -4.73 5.32
N ARG A 71 13.27 -4.19 4.41
CA ARG A 71 14.26 -3.14 4.72
C ARG A 71 13.57 -1.88 5.24
N GLU A 72 12.59 -1.37 4.52
CA GLU A 72 11.85 -0.15 4.91
C GLU A 72 11.17 -0.34 6.27
N THR A 73 10.52 -1.49 6.49
CA THR A 73 9.94 -1.83 7.80
C THR A 73 10.99 -1.86 8.90
N SER A 74 12.16 -2.45 8.63
CA SER A 74 13.27 -2.50 9.58
C SER A 74 13.79 -1.11 9.92
N GLU A 75 13.88 -0.21 8.94
CA GLU A 75 14.37 1.16 9.10
C GLU A 75 13.35 2.05 9.83
N GLU A 76 12.07 1.99 9.45
CA GLU A 76 10.99 2.79 10.01
C GLU A 76 10.64 2.37 11.44
N LEU A 77 10.58 1.06 11.73
CA LEU A 77 10.16 0.54 13.04
C LEU A 77 11.32 0.15 13.96
N GLY A 78 12.55 0.12 13.46
CA GLY A 78 13.72 -0.31 14.23
C GLY A 78 13.68 -1.81 14.58
N ILE A 79 13.03 -2.63 13.74
CA ILE A 79 12.88 -4.07 13.93
C ILE A 79 13.95 -4.80 13.11
N PRO A 80 14.76 -5.70 13.69
CA PRO A 80 15.71 -6.52 12.94
C PRO A 80 15.07 -7.33 11.81
N LEU A 81 15.75 -7.42 10.66
CA LEU A 81 15.27 -8.15 9.48
C LEU A 81 14.96 -9.64 9.74
N ASP A 82 15.66 -10.27 10.68
CA ASP A 82 15.44 -11.66 11.06
C ASP A 82 14.16 -11.90 11.87
N GLN A 83 13.49 -10.83 12.30
CA GLN A 83 12.17 -10.84 12.96
C GLN A 83 11.02 -10.47 12.00
N ILE A 84 11.31 -10.30 10.71
CA ILE A 84 10.32 -9.97 9.68
C ILE A 84 10.20 -11.16 8.71
N HIS A 85 9.13 -11.93 8.87
CA HIS A 85 8.95 -13.18 8.14
C HIS A 85 7.93 -13.02 7.02
N TYR A 86 8.29 -13.42 5.80
CA TYR A 86 7.37 -13.43 4.67
C TYR A 86 6.22 -14.42 4.89
N VAL A 87 4.98 -14.00 4.61
CA VAL A 87 3.79 -14.85 4.61
C VAL A 87 3.18 -14.95 3.22
N GLY A 88 3.05 -13.83 2.51
CA GLY A 88 2.41 -13.79 1.20
C GLY A 88 2.49 -12.43 0.51
N GLU A 89 1.93 -12.35 -0.69
CA GLU A 89 1.84 -11.14 -1.50
C GLU A 89 0.38 -10.92 -1.94
N LEU A 90 -0.05 -9.67 -2.02
CA LEU A 90 -1.36 -9.26 -2.51
C LEU A 90 -1.24 -8.63 -3.91
N ASP A 91 -2.37 -8.45 -4.63
CA ASP A 91 -2.29 -7.80 -5.95
C ASP A 91 -1.79 -6.36 -5.84
N GLN A 92 -1.07 -5.94 -6.88
CA GLN A 92 -0.49 -4.61 -6.91
C GLN A 92 -1.57 -3.52 -6.91
N VAL A 93 -1.29 -2.45 -6.17
CA VAL A 93 -2.14 -1.27 -6.12
C VAL A 93 -1.49 -0.14 -6.91
N ILE A 94 -2.24 0.44 -7.85
CA ILE A 94 -1.80 1.63 -8.59
C ILE A 94 -2.15 2.87 -7.76
N GLY A 95 -1.11 3.63 -7.43
CA GLY A 95 -1.22 4.93 -6.76
C GLY A 95 -1.15 6.11 -7.73
N PRO A 96 -1.24 7.35 -7.20
CA PRO A 96 -1.13 8.56 -8.01
C PRO A 96 0.19 8.64 -8.79
N GLY A 97 0.17 9.24 -9.98
CA GLY A 97 1.40 9.46 -10.77
C GLY A 97 2.07 8.18 -11.28
N SER A 98 1.30 7.10 -11.49
CA SER A 98 1.80 5.80 -11.98
C SER A 98 2.76 5.09 -11.02
N SER A 99 2.72 5.40 -9.72
CA SER A 99 3.39 4.59 -8.70
C SER A 99 2.75 3.22 -8.61
N ILE A 100 3.57 2.17 -8.59
CA ILE A 100 3.11 0.79 -8.42
C ILE A 100 3.49 0.34 -7.02
N ILE A 101 2.50 0.05 -6.19
CA ILE A 101 2.68 -0.44 -4.83
C ILE A 101 2.50 -1.96 -4.85
N THR A 102 3.47 -2.68 -4.32
CA THR A 102 3.43 -4.15 -4.17
C THR A 102 3.25 -4.47 -2.68
N PRO A 103 2.06 -4.89 -2.23
CA PRO A 103 1.81 -5.17 -0.82
C PRO A 103 2.21 -6.61 -0.47
N PHE A 104 2.96 -6.75 0.61
CA PHE A 104 3.33 -8.03 1.20
C PHE A 104 2.66 -8.21 2.55
N ILE A 105 2.39 -9.46 2.91
CA ILE A 105 1.98 -9.86 4.25
C ILE A 105 3.20 -10.48 4.90
N GLY A 106 3.50 -10.05 6.12
CA GLY A 106 4.54 -10.69 6.91
C GLY A 106 4.14 -10.83 8.36
N TYR A 107 4.72 -11.82 9.03
CA TYR A 107 4.63 -11.98 10.46
C TYR A 107 5.82 -11.30 11.11
N VAL A 108 5.56 -10.40 12.05
CA VAL A 108 6.59 -9.57 12.68
C VAL A 108 6.68 -9.90 14.17
N GLU A 109 7.89 -10.26 14.60
CA GLU A 109 8.25 -10.50 15.99
C GLU A 109 8.93 -9.26 16.61
N GLY A 110 9.22 -9.30 17.91
CA GLY A 110 10.02 -8.24 18.56
C GLY A 110 9.31 -6.91 18.77
N ILE A 111 7.98 -6.85 18.65
CA ILE A 111 7.19 -5.62 18.83
C ILE A 111 7.48 -4.88 20.15
N PRO A 112 7.65 -5.54 21.32
CA PRO A 112 7.98 -4.82 22.56
C PRO A 112 9.32 -4.07 22.53
N ASP A 113 10.26 -4.50 21.68
CA ASP A 113 11.61 -3.94 21.58
C ASP A 113 11.79 -2.97 20.39
N MET A 114 10.71 -2.71 19.64
CA MET A 114 10.75 -1.83 18.47
C MET A 114 11.17 -0.40 18.85
N LYS A 115 11.85 0.27 17.92
CA LYS A 115 12.33 1.65 18.08
C LYS A 115 11.99 2.44 16.82
N PRO A 116 10.75 2.94 16.70
CA PRO A 116 10.33 3.65 15.52
C PRO A 116 11.19 4.90 15.29
N ASN A 117 11.56 5.15 14.03
CA ASN A 117 12.31 6.33 13.63
C ASN A 117 11.43 7.57 13.76
N PRO A 118 11.69 8.52 14.69
CA PRO A 118 10.81 9.67 14.94
C PRO A 118 10.76 10.66 13.78
N ASP A 119 11.72 10.61 12.84
CA ASP A 119 11.71 11.46 11.65
C ASP A 119 10.67 11.01 10.62
N GLU A 120 10.23 9.76 10.70
CA GLU A 120 9.32 9.13 9.73
C GLU A 120 8.02 8.65 10.37
N VAL A 121 8.09 8.15 11.62
CA VAL A 121 6.99 7.55 12.36
C VAL A 121 6.64 8.38 13.58
N GLY A 122 5.44 8.95 13.58
CA GLY A 122 4.92 9.72 14.71
C GLY A 122 4.21 8.86 15.76
N GLU A 123 3.64 7.73 15.35
CA GLU A 123 2.88 6.84 16.22
C GLU A 123 2.85 5.43 15.63
N VAL A 124 2.82 4.41 16.48
CA VAL A 124 2.56 3.01 16.11
C VAL A 124 1.41 2.47 16.94
N PHE A 125 0.56 1.66 16.34
CA PHE A 125 -0.58 1.05 17.03
C PHE A 125 -1.00 -0.25 16.37
N ILE A 126 -1.64 -1.12 17.13
CA ILE A 126 -2.09 -2.43 16.66
C ILE A 126 -3.61 -2.47 16.74
N LEU A 127 -4.26 -2.88 15.65
CA LEU A 127 -5.69 -3.17 15.64
C LEU A 127 -5.90 -4.69 15.60
N PRO A 128 -6.75 -5.25 16.50
CA PRO A 128 -7.10 -6.66 16.46
C PRO A 128 -7.69 -7.08 15.11
N LEU A 129 -7.23 -8.20 14.56
CA LEU A 129 -7.65 -8.69 13.24
C LEU A 129 -9.13 -9.04 13.22
N ASP A 130 -9.66 -9.62 14.30
CA ASP A 130 -11.09 -9.94 14.44
C ASP A 130 -11.98 -8.70 14.38
N ARG A 131 -11.58 -7.61 15.04
CA ARG A 131 -12.28 -6.31 14.97
C ARG A 131 -12.22 -5.73 13.57
N LEU A 132 -11.08 -5.82 12.89
CA LEU A 132 -10.94 -5.38 11.50
C LEU A 132 -11.84 -6.18 10.56
N LEU A 133 -11.88 -7.51 10.72
CA LEU A 133 -12.77 -8.39 9.94
C LEU A 133 -14.25 -8.08 10.17
N ALA A 134 -14.64 -7.74 11.40
CA ALA A 134 -15.99 -7.34 11.76
C ALA A 134 -16.34 -5.90 11.33
N THR A 135 -15.36 -5.08 10.97
CA THR A 135 -15.58 -3.67 10.59
C THR A 135 -15.94 -3.55 9.12
N GLN A 136 -17.05 -2.86 8.84
CA GLN A 136 -17.39 -2.42 7.48
C GLN A 136 -16.84 -1.01 7.24
N PRO A 137 -16.01 -0.81 6.19
CA PRO A 137 -15.53 0.52 5.87
C PRO A 137 -16.66 1.38 5.30
N ALA A 138 -16.67 2.66 5.64
CA ALA A 138 -17.48 3.63 4.91
C ALA A 138 -16.92 3.80 3.49
N LYS A 139 -17.81 3.92 2.51
CA LYS A 139 -17.47 3.99 1.09
C LYS A 139 -17.97 5.29 0.49
N TYR A 140 -17.09 6.03 -0.15
CA TYR A 140 -17.42 7.27 -0.83
C TYR A 140 -16.84 7.31 -2.23
N LEU A 141 -17.61 7.83 -3.20
CA LEU A 141 -17.18 7.95 -4.59
C LEU A 141 -16.66 9.37 -4.84
N SER A 142 -15.51 9.48 -5.51
CA SER A 142 -15.06 10.75 -6.10
C SER A 142 -15.04 10.65 -7.63
N THR A 143 -15.33 11.77 -8.28
CA THR A 143 -15.13 11.88 -9.73
C THR A 143 -13.67 12.23 -10.01
N VAL A 144 -13.05 11.52 -10.94
CA VAL A 144 -11.72 11.85 -11.46
C VAL A 144 -11.88 12.37 -12.88
N MET A 145 -11.26 13.50 -13.16
CA MET A 145 -11.30 14.15 -14.47
C MET A 145 -9.88 14.35 -14.97
N THR A 146 -9.70 14.22 -16.27
CA THR A 146 -8.48 14.69 -16.93
C THR A 146 -8.58 16.20 -17.07
N GLU A 147 -7.61 16.91 -16.51
CA GLU A 147 -7.40 18.34 -16.71
C GLU A 147 -6.10 18.50 -17.48
N PRO A 148 -6.15 18.73 -18.81
CA PRO A 148 -4.95 18.97 -19.60
C PRO A 148 -4.28 20.29 -19.20
N GLU A 149 -2.95 20.30 -19.20
CA GLU A 149 -2.14 21.51 -18.99
C GLU A 149 -2.43 22.58 -20.07
N GLU A 150 -2.03 23.82 -19.78
CA GLU A 150 -2.32 24.98 -20.65
C GLU A 150 -1.76 24.82 -22.07
N ASP A 151 -0.61 24.17 -22.21
CA ASP A 151 0.09 23.94 -23.48
C ASP A 151 -0.36 22.65 -24.21
N PHE A 152 -1.40 21.98 -23.72
CA PHE A 152 -1.89 20.74 -24.31
C PHE A 152 -2.26 20.94 -25.80
N PRO A 153 -1.72 20.13 -26.72
CA PRO A 153 -1.81 20.39 -28.15
C PRO A 153 -3.17 19.95 -28.73
N TYR A 154 -4.23 20.68 -28.38
CA TYR A 154 -5.60 20.39 -28.82
C TYR A 154 -5.73 20.31 -30.35
N HIS A 155 -4.89 21.02 -31.11
CA HIS A 155 -4.88 20.98 -32.57
C HIS A 155 -4.49 19.60 -33.16
N LEU A 156 -3.91 18.71 -32.36
CA LEU A 156 -3.51 17.36 -32.78
C LEU A 156 -4.56 16.28 -32.51
N ILE A 157 -5.64 16.61 -31.78
CA ILE A 157 -6.66 15.62 -31.42
C ILE A 157 -8.02 15.90 -32.08
N PRO A 158 -8.79 14.86 -32.42
CA PRO A 158 -10.15 15.03 -32.93
C PRO A 158 -11.00 15.87 -31.98
N GLY A 159 -11.72 16.86 -32.50
CA GLY A 159 -12.58 17.72 -31.68
C GLY A 159 -11.86 18.80 -30.85
N GLY A 160 -10.52 18.80 -30.82
CA GLY A 160 -9.71 19.81 -30.15
C GLY A 160 -10.17 20.13 -28.73
N LYS A 161 -10.42 21.41 -28.43
CA LYS A 161 -10.90 21.86 -27.11
C LYS A 161 -12.26 21.25 -26.69
N ARG A 162 -13.03 20.70 -27.62
CA ARG A 162 -14.31 20.02 -27.36
C ARG A 162 -14.17 18.50 -27.21
N TYR A 163 -12.94 17.98 -27.09
CA TYR A 163 -12.73 16.56 -26.90
C TYR A 163 -13.50 16.06 -25.66
N PRO A 164 -14.30 14.99 -25.77
CA PRO A 164 -15.17 14.52 -24.69
C PRO A 164 -14.36 13.70 -23.68
N TRP A 165 -13.64 14.38 -22.80
CA TRP A 165 -12.92 13.73 -21.69
C TRP A 165 -13.86 12.85 -20.88
N ARG A 166 -13.52 11.57 -20.75
CA ARG A 166 -14.26 10.65 -19.89
C ARG A 166 -14.02 11.03 -18.44
N LYS A 167 -15.09 11.11 -17.67
CA LYS A 167 -15.03 11.17 -16.21
C LYS A 167 -14.85 9.75 -15.69
N GLY A 168 -13.82 9.54 -14.87
CA GLY A 168 -13.68 8.33 -14.08
C GLY A 168 -14.37 8.48 -12.73
N THR A 169 -14.57 7.35 -12.04
CA THR A 169 -15.01 7.34 -10.64
C THR A 169 -14.02 6.49 -9.85
N VAL A 170 -13.64 6.96 -8.67
CA VAL A 170 -12.80 6.22 -7.72
C VAL A 170 -13.61 6.03 -6.43
N GLU A 171 -13.66 4.78 -5.95
CA GLU A 171 -14.19 4.45 -4.63
C GLU A 171 -13.10 4.59 -3.58
N HIS A 172 -13.42 5.32 -2.50
CA HIS A 172 -12.56 5.53 -1.35
C HIS A 172 -13.14 4.77 -0.15
N LEU A 173 -12.28 4.03 0.54
CA LEU A 173 -12.62 3.27 1.74
C LEU A 173 -12.10 3.98 2.97
N PHE A 174 -12.90 4.00 4.03
CA PHE A 174 -12.55 4.59 5.32
C PHE A 174 -12.87 3.60 6.44
N TYR A 175 -11.84 3.15 7.14
CA TYR A 175 -12.00 2.40 8.39
C TYR A 175 -11.79 3.37 9.55
N GLU A 176 -12.82 3.56 10.35
CA GLU A 176 -12.78 4.41 11.54
C GLU A 176 -12.70 3.51 12.78
N MET A 177 -11.55 3.49 13.45
CA MET A 177 -11.31 2.63 14.60
C MET A 177 -10.47 3.35 15.65
N ASP A 178 -10.95 3.34 16.90
CA ASP A 178 -10.25 3.90 18.06
C ASP A 178 -9.79 5.36 17.83
N GLY A 179 -10.64 6.16 17.18
CA GLY A 179 -10.38 7.57 16.86
C GLY A 179 -9.40 7.79 15.70
N ARG A 180 -8.98 6.73 14.99
CA ARG A 180 -8.09 6.78 13.84
C ARG A 180 -8.84 6.46 12.55
N VAL A 181 -8.35 7.03 11.45
CA VAL A 181 -8.91 6.83 10.12
C VAL A 181 -7.88 6.19 9.22
N ILE A 182 -8.17 4.97 8.76
CA ILE A 182 -7.39 4.29 7.72
C ILE A 182 -8.10 4.53 6.39
N TRP A 183 -7.43 5.20 5.46
CA TRP A 183 -8.01 5.59 4.17
C TRP A 183 -6.98 5.47 3.04
N GLY A 184 -7.39 5.81 1.82
CA GLY A 184 -6.50 5.85 0.65
C GLY A 184 -5.93 4.48 0.26
N LEU A 185 -4.65 4.45 -0.11
CA LEU A 185 -3.97 3.21 -0.54
C LEU A 185 -3.91 2.18 0.59
N THR A 186 -3.64 2.62 1.83
CA THR A 186 -3.63 1.76 3.02
C THR A 186 -4.95 1.01 3.16
N ALA A 187 -6.08 1.71 3.06
CA ALA A 187 -7.40 1.09 3.18
C ALA A 187 -7.71 0.12 2.03
N ARG A 188 -7.18 0.36 0.83
CA ARG A 188 -7.33 -0.57 -0.31
C ARG A 188 -6.55 -1.86 -0.08
N VAL A 189 -5.30 -1.77 0.38
CA VAL A 189 -4.48 -2.94 0.76
C VAL A 189 -5.15 -3.72 1.89
N LEU A 190 -5.59 -3.03 2.94
CA LEU A 190 -6.31 -3.65 4.04
C LEU A 190 -7.58 -4.36 3.58
N ALA A 191 -8.40 -3.71 2.74
CA ALA A 191 -9.63 -4.31 2.24
C ALA A 191 -9.38 -5.58 1.42
N GLN A 192 -8.33 -5.59 0.60
CA GLN A 192 -7.94 -6.77 -0.17
C GLN A 192 -7.56 -7.94 0.75
N PHE A 193 -6.73 -7.68 1.76
CA PHE A 193 -6.36 -8.69 2.75
C PHE A 193 -7.58 -9.25 3.50
N LEU A 194 -8.45 -8.36 4.02
CA LEU A 194 -9.63 -8.78 4.77
C LEU A 194 -10.62 -9.56 3.91
N GLU A 195 -10.80 -9.19 2.64
CA GLU A 195 -11.67 -9.91 1.71
C GLU A 195 -11.13 -11.32 1.42
N TRP A 196 -9.82 -11.45 1.23
CA TRP A 196 -9.18 -12.75 1.02
C TRP A 196 -9.41 -13.69 2.22
N ILE A 197 -9.14 -13.21 3.43
CA ILE A 197 -9.38 -13.99 4.67
C ILE A 197 -10.85 -14.42 4.82
N ARG A 198 -11.81 -13.52 4.53
CA ARG A 198 -13.25 -13.85 4.57
C ARG A 198 -13.64 -14.91 3.55
N SER A 199 -13.04 -14.87 2.36
CA SER A 199 -13.35 -15.80 1.27
C SER A 199 -12.85 -17.22 1.58
N ASP A 200 -11.70 -17.35 2.24
CA ASP A 200 -11.16 -18.65 2.65
C ASP A 200 -11.99 -19.28 3.78
N ASP A 201 -12.49 -18.49 4.73
CA ASP A 201 -13.32 -18.98 5.84
C ASP A 201 -14.67 -19.55 5.36
N GLN A 202 -15.24 -18.98 4.28
CA GLN A 202 -16.43 -19.53 3.61
C GLN A 202 -16.17 -20.80 2.79
N SER A 203 -14.91 -21.04 2.41
CA SER A 203 -14.52 -22.27 1.70
C SER A 203 -14.32 -23.45 2.65
N MET A 204 -13.83 -23.19 3.87
CA MET A 204 -13.63 -24.19 4.93
C MET A 204 -14.92 -24.60 5.65
N SER A 205 -15.95 -23.75 5.66
CA SER A 205 -17.26 -24.06 6.26
C SER A 205 -18.22 -24.82 5.33
N LYS A 206 -17.80 -25.10 4.08
CA LYS A 206 -18.57 -25.85 3.07
C LYS A 206 -18.03 -27.26 2.79
N GLN A 207 -17.06 -27.75 3.58
CA GLN A 207 -16.55 -29.13 3.55
C GLN A 207 -16.94 -29.87 4.82
#